data_AF-A0A149R6W7-F1
#
_entry.id   AF-A0A149R6W7-F1
#
_cell.length_a   1.000
_cell.length_b   1.000
_cell.length_c   1.000
_cell.angle_alpha   90.00
_cell.angle_beta   90.00
_cell.angle_gamma   90.00
#
_symmetry.space_group_name_H-M   'P 1'
#
loop_
_entity.id
_entity.type
_entity.pdbx_description
1 polymer ?
#
loop_
_entity_poly.entity_id
_entity_poly.type
_entity_poly.pdbx_seq_one_letter_code
_entity_poly.pdbx_strand_id
1 'polypeptide(L)' 'MMHPSSSRARAIAAPAPVAIPVGALLPWAVFGLLLSVLMLYFVGAEQGAVSLISGHEVHEFVHDGRHLLGFPCH' A
#
# COMPACT_ATOMS: atom_id res chain seq x y z
N MET A 1 63.90 32.23 -24.59
CA MET A 1 63.07 31.18 -25.21
C MET A 1 62.13 30.63 -24.14
N MET A 2 60.87 31.02 -24.15
CA MET A 2 59.84 30.53 -23.23
C MET A 2 58.89 29.64 -24.03
N HIS A 3 58.80 28.36 -23.69
CA HIS A 3 57.77 27.47 -24.21
C HIS A 3 56.53 27.55 -23.32
N PRO A 4 55.33 27.73 -23.87
CA PRO A 4 54.11 27.63 -23.08
C PRO A 4 53.84 26.15 -22.77
N SER A 5 53.88 25.79 -21.49
CA SER A 5 53.37 24.50 -21.04
C SER A 5 51.85 24.56 -21.04
N SER A 6 51.23 23.89 -22.00
CA SER A 6 49.78 23.74 -22.09
C SER A 6 49.29 22.77 -21.01
N SER A 7 48.56 23.29 -20.01
CA SER A 7 47.87 22.48 -19.01
C SER A 7 46.63 21.85 -19.64
N ARG A 8 46.64 20.52 -19.80
CA ARG A 8 45.47 19.78 -20.31
C ARG A 8 44.53 19.49 -19.15
N ALA A 9 43.34 20.08 -19.18
CA ALA A 9 42.28 19.72 -18.24
C ALA A 9 41.91 18.24 -18.42
N ARG A 10 41.97 17.46 -17.34
CA ARG A 10 41.57 16.06 -17.32
C ARG A 10 40.04 15.98 -17.24
N ALA A 11 39.40 15.49 -18.29
CA ALA A 11 37.97 15.20 -18.26
C ALA A 11 37.70 14.11 -17.22
N ILE A 12 36.82 14.41 -16.27
CA ILE A 12 36.32 13.45 -15.29
C ILE A 12 35.17 12.70 -15.98
N ALA A 13 35.31 11.39 -16.16
CA ALA A 13 34.23 10.57 -16.68
C ALA A 13 33.09 10.55 -15.67
N ALA A 14 31.90 10.98 -16.10
CA ALA A 14 30.69 10.83 -15.30
C ALA A 14 30.28 9.35 -15.27
N PRO A 15 29.88 8.80 -14.12
CA PRO A 15 29.43 7.42 -14.04
C PRO A 15 28.19 7.23 -14.91
N ALA A 16 28.19 6.15 -15.69
CA ALA A 16 27.03 5.76 -16.48
C ALA A 16 25.91 5.27 -15.54
N PRO A 17 24.63 5.59 -15.83
CA PRO A 17 23.51 5.07 -15.05
C PRO A 17 23.46 3.54 -15.14
N VAL A 18 23.43 2.89 -13.98
CA VAL A 18 23.26 1.44 -13.87
C VAL A 18 21.77 1.13 -13.88
N ALA A 19 21.33 0.31 -14.84
CA ALA A 19 19.97 -0.18 -14.87
C ALA A 19 19.76 -1.22 -13.77
N ILE A 20 18.74 -1.03 -12.94
CA ILE A 20 18.32 -2.03 -11.97
C ILE A 20 17.48 -3.07 -12.71
N PRO A 21 17.87 -4.37 -12.71
CA PRO A 21 17.08 -5.38 -13.38
C PRO A 21 15.73 -5.54 -12.69
N VAL A 22 14.64 -5.56 -13.47
CA VAL A 22 13.27 -5.72 -12.96
C VAL A 22 13.13 -6.98 -12.11
N GLY A 23 13.82 -8.06 -12.47
CA GLY A 23 13.84 -9.30 -11.69
C GLY A 23 14.35 -9.13 -10.25
N ALA A 24 15.22 -8.15 -9.98
CA ALA A 24 15.67 -7.85 -8.61
C ALA A 24 14.63 -7.07 -7.79
N LEU A 25 13.74 -6.34 -8.45
CA LEU A 25 12.64 -5.60 -7.81
C LEU A 25 11.41 -6.48 -7.59
N LEU A 26 11.23 -7.49 -8.44
CA LEU A 26 10.02 -8.31 -8.49
C LEU A 26 9.63 -8.94 -7.13
N PRO A 27 10.54 -9.55 -6.35
CA PRO A 27 10.17 -10.13 -5.06
C PRO A 27 9.67 -9.08 -4.06
N TRP A 28 10.31 -7.90 -4.03
CA TRP A 28 9.93 -6.81 -3.15
C TRP A 28 8.61 -6.16 -3.56
N ALA A 29 8.37 -6.02 -4.86
CA ALA A 29 7.11 -5.54 -5.41
C ALA A 29 5.96 -6.48 -5.06
N VAL A 30 6.15 -7.80 -5.23
CA VAL A 30 5.17 -8.82 -4.85
C VAL A 30 4.91 -8.77 -3.34
N PHE A 31 5.95 -8.69 -2.53
CA PHE A 31 5.82 -8.58 -1.08
C PHE A 31 5.03 -7.33 -0.67
N GLY A 32 5.36 -6.16 -1.22
CA GLY A 32 4.63 -4.92 -0.96
C GLY A 32 3.18 -4.97 -1.43
N LEU A 33 2.91 -5.60 -2.57
CA LEU A 33 1.56 -5.82 -3.07
C LEU A 33 0.74 -6.69 -2.12
N LEU A 34 1.31 -7.79 -1.63
CA LEU A 34 0.64 -8.68 -0.67
C LEU A 34 0.31 -7.96 0.64
N LEU A 35 1.25 -7.18 1.18
CA LEU A 35 0.98 -6.36 2.36
C LEU A 35 -0.09 -5.30 2.11
N SER A 36 -0.10 -4.70 0.92
CA SER A 36 -1.10 -3.70 0.54
C SER A 36 -2.50 -4.33 0.47
N VAL A 37 -2.63 -5.49 -0.17
CA VAL A 37 -3.90 -6.23 -0.23
C VAL A 37 -4.34 -6.65 1.17
N LEU A 38 -3.43 -7.14 2.02
CA LEU A 38 -3.73 -7.49 3.40
C LEU A 38 -4.26 -6.28 4.18
N MET A 39 -3.62 -5.12 4.05
CA MET A 39 -4.07 -3.90 4.72
C MET A 39 -5.43 -3.45 4.21
N LEU A 40 -5.65 -3.48 2.89
CA LEU A 40 -6.96 -3.18 2.28
C LEU A 40 -8.05 -4.13 2.76
N TYR A 41 -7.73 -5.42 2.94
CA TYR A 41 -8.66 -6.39 3.49
C TYR A 41 -9.06 -6.04 4.92
N PHE A 42 -8.10 -5.75 5.82
CA PHE A 42 -8.43 -5.40 7.19
C PHE A 42 -9.21 -4.10 7.28
N VAL A 43 -8.73 -3.04 6.64
CA VAL A 43 -9.45 -1.76 6.63
C VAL A 43 -10.83 -1.92 6.00
N GLY A 44 -10.93 -2.63 4.87
CA GLY A 44 -12.20 -2.91 4.21
C GLY A 44 -13.15 -3.74 5.07
N ALA A 45 -12.65 -4.75 5.77
CA ALA A 45 -13.44 -5.58 6.67
C ALA A 45 -14.01 -4.77 7.84
N GLU A 46 -13.17 -3.98 8.50
CA GLU A 46 -13.60 -3.13 9.63
C GLU A 46 -14.58 -2.02 9.21
N GLN A 47 -14.48 -1.54 7.96
CA GLN A 47 -15.41 -0.56 7.41
C GLN A 47 -16.60 -1.19 6.69
N GLY A 48 -16.75 -2.52 6.73
CA GLY A 48 -17.87 -3.22 6.10
C GLY A 48 -17.84 -3.26 4.56
N ALA A 49 -16.74 -2.91 3.90
CA ALA A 49 -16.58 -2.99 2.45
C ALA A 49 -16.66 -4.42 1.89
N VAL A 50 -16.47 -5.43 2.74
CA VAL A 50 -16.67 -6.86 2.42
C VAL A 50 -17.96 -7.43 3.04
N SER A 51 -18.81 -6.59 3.63
CA SER A 51 -20.06 -7.04 4.26
C SER A 51 -21.08 -7.44 3.20
N LEU A 52 -21.68 -8.62 3.37
CA LEU A 52 -22.75 -9.11 2.49
C LEU A 52 -24.14 -8.60 2.89
N ILE A 53 -24.31 -8.23 4.16
CA ILE A 53 -25.56 -7.71 4.74
C ILE A 53 -25.20 -6.42 5.48
N SER A 54 -26.03 -5.39 5.37
CA SER A 54 -25.71 -4.12 6.04
C SER A 54 -25.77 -4.28 7.56
N GLY A 55 -24.83 -3.64 8.27
CA GLY A 55 -24.84 -3.64 9.73
C GLY A 55 -26.12 -3.02 10.31
N HIS A 56 -26.73 -2.08 9.59
CA HIS A 56 -28.01 -1.45 9.96
C HIS A 56 -29.17 -2.44 9.88
N GLU A 57 -29.28 -3.25 8.81
CA GLU A 57 -30.33 -4.28 8.73
C GLU A 57 -30.20 -5.31 9.85
N VAL A 58 -28.97 -5.74 10.17
CA VAL A 58 -28.73 -6.64 11.30
C VAL A 58 -29.07 -5.97 12.62
N HIS A 59 -28.69 -4.70 12.79
CA HIS A 59 -28.99 -3.92 13.99
C HIS A 59 -30.50 -3.82 14.23
N GLU A 60 -31.28 -3.41 13.23
CA GLU A 60 -32.73 -3.30 13.34
C GLU A 60 -33.40 -4.66 13.53
N PHE A 61 -32.97 -5.69 12.79
CA PHE A 61 -33.52 -7.05 12.95
C PHE A 61 -33.33 -7.58 14.39
N VAL A 62 -32.12 -7.43 14.94
CA VAL A 62 -31.82 -7.87 16.31
C VAL A 62 -32.53 -6.96 17.33
N HIS A 63 -32.58 -5.66 17.06
CA HIS A 63 -33.27 -4.70 17.90
C HIS A 63 -34.77 -5.05 18.00
N ASP A 64 -35.45 -5.22 16.86
CA ASP A 64 -36.85 -5.61 16.75
C ASP A 64 -37.12 -6.99 17.37
N GLY A 65 -36.23 -7.95 17.14
CA GLY A 65 -36.33 -9.29 17.74
C GLY A 65 -36.32 -9.23 19.26
N ARG A 66 -35.46 -8.40 19.86
CA ARG A 66 -35.45 -8.17 21.30
C ARG A 66 -36.78 -7.58 21.79
N HIS A 67 -37.33 -6.61 21.07
CA HIS A 67 -38.61 -5.99 21.42
C HIS A 67 -39.77 -6.98 21.35
N LEU A 68 -39.81 -7.81 20.31
CA LEU A 68 -40.82 -8.87 20.16
C LEU A 68 -40.78 -9.89 21.30
N LEU A 69 -39.59 -10.14 21.87
CA LEU A 69 -39.40 -11.02 23.02
C LEU A 69 -39.61 -10.31 24.36
N GLY A 70 -39.98 -9.02 24.36
CA GLY A 70 -40.25 -8.23 25.56
C GLY A 70 -38.99 -7.81 26.33
N PHE A 71 -37.80 -7.97 25.75
CA PHE A 71 -36.57 -7.48 26.36
C PHE A 71 -36.50 -5.95 26.21
N PRO A 72 -36.19 -5.18 27.27
CA PRO A 72 -36.12 -3.73 27.20
C PRO A 72 -34.92 -3.24 26.37
N CYS A 73 -35.10 -2.10 25.70
CA CYS A 73 -34.00 -1.30 25.14
C CYS A 73 -33.55 -0.24 26.17
N HIS A 74 -32.24 -0.06 26.33
CA HIS A 74 -31.62 1.02 27.08
C HIS A 74 -30.76 1.83 26.10
#